data_AF-A0A9D7PY24-F1
#
_entry.id   AF-A0A9D7PY24-F1
#
_cell.length_a   1.000
_cell.length_b   1.000
_cell.length_c   1.000
_cell.angle_alpha   90.00
_cell.angle_beta   90.00
_cell.angle_gamma   90.00
#
_symmetry.space_group_name_H-M   'P 1'
#
loop_
_entity.id
_entity.type
_entity.pdbx_description
1 polymer ?
#
loop_
_entity_poly.entity_id
_entity_poly.type
_entity_poly.pdbx_seq_one_letter_code
_entity_poly.pdbx_strand_id
1 'polypeptide(L)'
;MEIATEFACDAGGSVSELHTRIAPLGSGNFSSVITVAKGMENSVLDWLSETQMNLARIDAQRKEAEATNQRLTKLYAALSKCNQAIVRCTSEAELFEQVCRAVVNFGGMDMAWIGALEEHGKEIKPIASFGSGVEYLKGLQIPVAANEPRT
;
A
#
# COMPACT_ATOMS: atom_id res chain seq x y z
N MET A 1 -50.86 -26.09 6.45
CA MET A 1 -50.06 -24.93 6.01
C MET A 1 -49.83 -23.94 7.15
N GLU A 2 -49.92 -24.36 8.43
CA GLU A 2 -49.67 -23.51 9.61
C GLU A 2 -48.42 -23.94 10.40
N ILE A 3 -47.97 -25.19 10.26
CA ILE A 3 -46.86 -25.74 11.05
C ILE A 3 -45.47 -25.32 10.49
N ALA A 4 -45.41 -24.87 9.24
CA ALA A 4 -44.16 -24.39 8.63
C ALA A 4 -43.81 -22.95 9.02
N THR A 5 -44.78 -22.19 9.54
CA THR A 5 -44.62 -20.77 9.89
C THR A 5 -44.06 -20.59 11.31
N GLU A 6 -44.25 -21.58 12.18
CA GLU A 6 -43.89 -21.52 13.60
C GLU A 6 -42.39 -21.78 13.83
N PHE A 7 -41.75 -22.64 13.02
CA PHE A 7 -40.30 -22.88 13.07
C PHE A 7 -39.45 -21.73 12.50
N ALA A 8 -40.06 -20.84 11.71
CA ALA A 8 -39.36 -19.66 11.16
C ALA A 8 -39.15 -18.56 12.20
N CYS A 9 -39.93 -18.57 13.29
CA CYS A 9 -39.87 -17.54 14.31
C CYS A 9 -38.73 -17.76 15.33
N ASP A 10 -38.27 -19.01 15.50
CA ASP A 10 -37.25 -19.38 16.49
C ASP A 10 -35.80 -19.20 15.98
N ALA A 11 -35.61 -18.97 14.67
CA ALA A 11 -34.29 -18.84 14.03
C ALA A 11 -33.91 -17.39 13.63
N GLY A 12 -34.77 -16.40 13.91
CA GLY A 12 -34.40 -14.98 13.85
C GLY A 12 -34.31 -14.34 12.46
N GLY A 13 -34.88 -14.92 11.40
CA GLY A 13 -34.95 -14.22 10.10
C GLY A 13 -35.54 -15.09 9.00
N SER A 14 -36.21 -14.44 8.03
CA SER A 14 -36.77 -15.15 6.87
C SER A 14 -35.65 -15.72 6.00
N VAL A 15 -35.82 -16.93 5.45
CA VAL A 15 -34.88 -17.58 4.52
C VAL A 15 -34.51 -16.67 3.33
N SER A 16 -35.40 -15.78 2.92
CA SER A 16 -35.16 -14.79 1.87
C SER A 16 -34.13 -13.72 2.25
N GLU A 17 -34.05 -13.34 3.52
CA GLU A 17 -33.05 -12.38 4.02
C GLU A 17 -31.66 -13.03 4.11
N LEU A 18 -31.59 -14.29 4.52
CA LEU A 18 -30.36 -15.09 4.51
C LEU A 18 -29.81 -15.23 3.08
N HIS A 19 -30.67 -15.57 2.12
CA HIS A 19 -30.24 -15.78 0.73
C HIS A 19 -29.67 -14.51 0.08
N THR A 20 -30.23 -13.35 0.41
CA THR A 20 -29.74 -12.05 -0.08
C THR A 20 -28.38 -11.68 0.52
N ARG A 21 -28.08 -12.15 1.74
CA ARG A 21 -26.82 -11.88 2.46
C ARG A 21 -25.70 -12.88 2.12
N ILE A 22 -26.01 -14.07 1.61
CA ILE A 22 -25.03 -15.09 1.20
C ILE A 22 -24.48 -14.83 -0.21
N ALA A 23 -25.26 -14.23 -1.11
CA ALA A 23 -24.85 -14.00 -2.50
C ALA A 23 -23.55 -13.17 -2.65
N PRO A 24 -23.29 -12.10 -1.86
CA PRO A 24 -22.03 -11.36 -1.92
C PRO A 24 -20.82 -12.15 -1.41
N LEU A 25 -21.01 -13.10 -0.49
CA LEU A 25 -19.92 -13.91 0.07
C LEU A 25 -19.32 -14.86 -0.97
N GLY A 26 -20.16 -15.45 -1.83
CA GLY A 26 -19.69 -16.26 -2.96
C GLY A 26 -18.90 -15.48 -4.02
N SER A 27 -19.04 -14.15 -4.04
CA SER A 27 -18.33 -13.27 -4.98
C SER A 27 -17.01 -12.69 -4.45
N GLY A 28 -16.64 -13.01 -3.19
CA GLY A 28 -15.42 -12.48 -2.56
C GLY A 28 -15.54 -11.05 -2.04
N ASN A 29 -16.76 -10.50 -1.97
CA ASN A 29 -17.01 -9.17 -1.44
C ASN A 29 -17.42 -9.25 0.05
N PHE A 30 -16.47 -9.04 0.95
CA PHE A 30 -16.67 -9.10 2.41
C PHE A 30 -16.93 -7.73 3.06
N SER A 31 -17.16 -6.68 2.26
CA SER A 31 -17.32 -5.31 2.78
C SER A 31 -18.75 -4.93 3.19
N SER A 32 -19.73 -5.80 2.94
CA SER A 32 -21.12 -5.56 3.35
C SER A 32 -21.30 -5.86 4.84
N VAL A 33 -21.66 -4.85 5.63
CA VAL A 33 -21.93 -5.02 7.07
C VAL A 33 -23.34 -5.58 7.28
N ILE A 34 -23.44 -6.78 7.85
CA ILE A 34 -24.70 -7.33 8.37
C ILE A 34 -24.99 -6.66 9.71
N THR A 35 -25.92 -5.71 9.74
CA THR A 35 -26.45 -5.16 11.01
C THR A 35 -27.35 -6.21 11.66
N VAL A 36 -26.92 -6.73 12.82
CA VAL A 36 -27.69 -7.67 13.64
C VAL A 36 -28.51 -6.86 14.65
N ALA A 37 -29.81 -7.11 14.73
CA ALA A 37 -30.67 -6.46 15.72
C ALA A 37 -30.41 -7.02 17.12
N LYS A 38 -30.58 -6.18 18.15
CA LYS A 38 -30.35 -6.54 19.56
C LYS A 38 -31.34 -7.63 19.99
N GLY A 39 -30.85 -8.76 20.50
CA GLY A 39 -31.66 -9.91 20.93
C GLY A 39 -31.53 -11.19 20.07
N MET A 40 -30.60 -11.22 19.12
CA MET A 40 -30.36 -12.37 18.21
C MET A 40 -29.05 -13.11 18.52
N GLU A 41 -28.60 -13.02 19.76
CA GLU A 41 -27.36 -13.62 20.26
C GLU A 41 -27.43 -15.16 20.09
N ASN A 42 -26.38 -15.76 19.52
CA ASN A 42 -26.33 -17.19 19.11
C ASN A 42 -27.23 -17.58 17.92
N SER A 43 -27.78 -16.62 17.17
CA SER A 43 -28.46 -16.92 15.90
C SER A 43 -27.47 -17.16 14.77
N VAL A 44 -27.92 -17.82 13.70
CA VAL A 44 -27.14 -17.99 12.46
C VAL A 44 -26.68 -16.64 11.89
N LEU A 45 -27.45 -15.57 12.08
CA LEU A 45 -27.11 -14.22 11.62
C LEU A 45 -25.98 -13.57 12.43
N ASP A 46 -25.90 -13.86 13.73
CA ASP A 46 -24.81 -13.42 14.60
C ASP A 46 -23.49 -14.10 14.19
N TRP A 47 -23.53 -15.42 14.00
CA TRP A 47 -22.37 -16.19 13.51
C TRP A 47 -21.91 -15.76 12.10
N LEU A 48 -22.85 -15.47 11.19
CA LEU A 48 -22.51 -14.97 9.86
C LEU A 48 -21.88 -13.57 9.92
N SER A 49 -22.36 -12.68 10.78
CA SER A 49 -21.78 -11.35 10.96
C SER A 49 -20.36 -11.42 11.53
N GLU A 50 -20.15 -12.24 12.56
CA GLU A 50 -18.84 -12.49 13.14
C GLU A 50 -17.86 -13.10 12.10
N THR A 51 -18.32 -14.10 11.35
CA THR A 51 -17.54 -14.72 10.28
C THR A 51 -17.18 -13.71 9.19
N GLN A 52 -18.11 -12.86 8.78
CA GLN A 52 -17.84 -11.81 7.79
C GLN A 52 -16.79 -10.80 8.28
N MET A 53 -16.88 -10.34 9.53
CA MET A 53 -15.89 -9.42 10.10
C MET A 53 -14.50 -10.07 10.16
N ASN A 54 -14.43 -11.34 10.53
CA ASN A 54 -13.18 -12.09 10.55
C ASN A 54 -12.57 -12.24 9.15
N LEU A 55 -13.39 -12.57 8.14
CA LEU A 55 -12.93 -12.68 6.75
C LEU A 55 -12.45 -11.34 6.19
N ALA A 56 -13.19 -10.24 6.44
CA ALA A 56 -12.79 -8.91 6.02
C ALA A 56 -11.46 -8.49 6.66
N ARG A 57 -11.26 -8.80 7.95
CA ARG A 57 -9.99 -8.55 8.65
C ARG A 57 -8.84 -9.36 8.03
N ILE A 58 -9.04 -10.64 7.76
CA ILE A 58 -8.01 -11.51 7.15
C ILE A 58 -7.64 -11.00 5.76
N ASP A 59 -8.62 -10.62 4.93
CA ASP A 59 -8.38 -10.07 3.59
C ASP A 59 -7.62 -8.74 3.63
N ALA A 60 -7.98 -7.84 4.56
CA ALA A 60 -7.27 -6.58 4.75
C ALA A 60 -5.80 -6.83 5.17
N GLN A 61 -5.57 -7.71 6.14
CA GLN A 61 -4.22 -8.08 6.60
C GLN A 61 -3.39 -8.71 5.47
N ARG A 62 -4.01 -9.59 4.67
CA ARG A 62 -3.36 -10.21 3.52
C ARG A 62 -2.95 -9.17 2.48
N LYS A 63 -3.85 -8.25 2.11
CA LYS A 63 -3.57 -7.19 1.14
C LYS A 63 -2.45 -6.26 1.60
N GLU A 64 -2.42 -5.91 2.88
CA GLU A 64 -1.35 -5.09 3.46
C GLU A 64 0.01 -5.82 3.43
N ALA A 65 0.02 -7.11 3.77
CA ALA A 65 1.21 -7.94 3.68
C ALA A 65 1.71 -8.08 2.22
N GLU A 66 0.80 -8.28 1.27
CA GLU A 66 1.11 -8.35 -0.16
C GLU A 66 1.67 -7.02 -0.69
N ALA A 67 1.06 -5.89 -0.34
CA ALA A 67 1.56 -4.57 -0.72
C ALA A 67 2.97 -4.32 -0.15
N THR A 68 3.20 -4.71 1.11
CA THR A 68 4.51 -4.62 1.75
C THR A 68 5.54 -5.49 1.04
N ASN A 69 5.19 -6.74 0.70
CA ASN A 69 6.08 -7.66 -0.01
C ASN A 69 6.43 -7.14 -1.40
N GLN A 70 5.44 -6.64 -2.15
CA GLN A 70 5.66 -6.02 -3.46
C GLN A 70 6.59 -4.81 -3.36
N ARG A 71 6.41 -3.95 -2.35
CA ARG A 71 7.28 -2.80 -2.11
C ARG A 71 8.72 -3.24 -1.84
N LEU A 72 8.93 -4.23 -0.98
CA LEU A 72 10.26 -4.75 -0.68
C LEU A 72 10.92 -5.37 -1.91
N THR A 73 10.17 -6.16 -2.67
CA THR A 73 10.65 -6.78 -3.92
C THR A 73 11.17 -5.73 -4.90
N LYS A 74 10.41 -4.63 -5.09
CA LYS A 74 10.83 -3.50 -5.93
C LYS A 74 12.13 -2.86 -5.43
N LEU A 75 12.22 -2.57 -4.14
CA LEU A 75 13.43 -1.98 -3.54
C LEU A 75 14.64 -2.90 -3.67
N TYR A 76 14.49 -4.21 -3.49
CA TYR A 76 15.56 -5.18 -3.70
C TYR A 76 16.00 -5.25 -5.16
N ALA A 77 15.07 -5.17 -6.11
CA ALA A 77 15.40 -5.11 -7.53
C ALA A 77 16.22 -3.85 -7.86
N ALA A 78 15.82 -2.69 -7.35
CA ALA A 78 16.59 -1.44 -7.49
C ALA A 78 17.98 -1.57 -6.87
N LEU A 79 18.08 -2.06 -5.63
CA LEU A 79 19.36 -2.25 -4.95
C LEU A 79 20.30 -3.19 -5.73
N SER A 80 19.77 -4.29 -6.25
CA SER A 80 20.53 -5.22 -7.09
C SER A 80 21.09 -4.52 -8.34
N LYS A 81 20.28 -3.67 -8.97
CA LYS A 81 20.72 -2.87 -10.14
C LYS A 81 21.76 -1.82 -9.77
N CYS A 82 21.62 -1.14 -8.65
CA CYS A 82 22.65 -0.25 -8.12
C CYS A 82 23.97 -1.01 -7.90
N ASN A 83 23.92 -2.18 -7.25
CA ASN A 83 25.12 -3.00 -7.02
C ASN A 83 25.79 -3.44 -8.33
N GLN A 84 25.01 -3.79 -9.36
CA GLN A 84 25.54 -4.08 -10.70
C GLN A 84 26.21 -2.85 -11.34
N ALA A 85 25.64 -1.66 -11.16
CA ALA A 85 26.21 -0.41 -11.68
C ALA A 85 27.53 -0.06 -10.98
N ILE A 86 27.60 -0.18 -9.65
CA ILE A 86 28.82 0.06 -8.85
C ILE A 86 30.01 -0.73 -9.38
N VAL A 87 29.79 -2.00 -9.75
CA VAL A 87 30.86 -2.90 -10.22
C VAL A 87 31.27 -2.61 -11.68
N ARG A 88 30.40 -2.00 -12.49
CA ARG A 88 30.59 -1.87 -13.95
C ARG A 88 30.92 -0.46 -14.44
N CYS A 89 30.43 0.56 -13.74
CA CYS A 89 30.64 1.95 -14.14
C CYS A 89 32.09 2.37 -13.89
N THR A 90 32.59 3.23 -14.75
CA THR A 90 34.00 3.67 -14.73
C THR A 90 34.17 5.10 -14.23
N SER A 91 33.06 5.81 -14.00
CA SER A 91 33.04 7.16 -13.45
C SER A 91 31.90 7.34 -12.45
N GLU A 92 32.07 8.28 -11.52
CA GLU A 92 31.05 8.63 -10.53
C GLU A 92 29.78 9.20 -11.18
N ALA A 93 29.93 10.05 -12.20
CA ALA A 93 28.81 10.63 -12.92
C ALA A 93 27.93 9.56 -13.57
N GLU A 94 28.55 8.59 -14.25
CA GLU A 94 27.83 7.45 -14.84
C GLU A 94 27.14 6.62 -13.74
N LEU A 95 27.83 6.34 -12.64
CA LEU A 95 27.25 5.59 -11.53
C LEU A 95 26.02 6.30 -10.94
N PHE A 96 26.10 7.60 -10.68
CA PHE A 96 25.00 8.38 -10.10
C PHE A 96 23.76 8.41 -10.99
N GLU A 97 23.94 8.55 -12.30
CA GLU A 97 22.84 8.44 -13.25
C GLU A 97 22.21 7.04 -13.23
N GLN A 98 23.02 5.98 -13.25
CA GLN A 98 22.52 4.61 -13.22
C GLN A 98 21.79 4.28 -11.92
N VAL A 99 22.26 4.80 -10.78
CA VAL A 99 21.58 4.65 -9.49
C VAL A 99 20.22 5.35 -9.50
N CYS A 100 20.14 6.60 -9.96
CA CYS A 100 18.86 7.32 -10.06
C CYS A 100 17.87 6.56 -10.96
N ARG A 101 18.34 6.05 -12.10
CA ARG A 101 17.54 5.23 -13.02
C ARG A 101 17.07 3.93 -12.39
N ALA A 102 17.94 3.24 -11.66
CA ALA A 102 17.62 1.98 -11.02
C ALA A 102 16.50 2.15 -9.97
N VAL A 103 16.60 3.20 -9.17
CA VAL A 103 15.62 3.52 -8.13
C VAL A 103 14.24 3.82 -8.70
N VAL A 104 14.16 4.60 -9.79
CA VAL A 104 12.88 4.92 -10.43
C VAL A 104 12.30 3.71 -11.17
N ASN A 105 13.08 3.09 -12.05
CA ASN A 105 12.58 2.03 -12.94
C ASN A 105 12.23 0.74 -12.20
N PHE A 106 12.96 0.40 -11.13
CA PHE A 106 12.77 -0.87 -10.42
C PHE A 106 12.25 -0.68 -8.99
N GLY A 107 12.57 0.44 -8.34
CA GLY A 107 12.20 0.72 -6.95
C GLY A 107 10.78 1.24 -6.78
N GLY A 108 10.12 1.64 -7.87
CA GLY A 108 8.75 2.15 -7.86
C GLY A 108 8.63 3.57 -7.32
N MET A 109 9.69 4.37 -7.44
CA MET A 109 9.69 5.80 -7.12
C MET A 109 9.45 6.59 -8.40
N ASP A 110 8.69 7.68 -8.31
CA ASP A 110 8.42 8.54 -9.47
C ASP A 110 9.66 9.36 -9.90
N MET A 111 10.54 9.68 -8.94
CA MET A 111 11.75 10.47 -9.16
C MET A 111 12.85 10.11 -8.14
N ALA A 112 14.10 10.20 -8.58
CA ALA A 112 15.28 10.14 -7.72
C ALA A 112 16.34 11.16 -8.19
N TRP A 113 17.10 11.70 -7.25
CA TRP A 113 18.21 12.61 -7.54
C TRP A 113 19.32 12.50 -6.50
N ILE A 114 20.54 12.86 -6.91
CA ILE A 114 21.74 12.90 -6.07
C ILE A 114 22.25 14.34 -6.08
N GLY A 115 22.52 14.87 -4.90
CA GLY A 115 23.09 16.21 -4.72
C GLY A 115 24.52 16.16 -4.23
N ALA A 116 25.36 17.06 -4.76
CA ALA A 116 26.67 17.35 -4.19
C ALA A 116 26.62 18.66 -3.40
N LEU A 117 27.38 18.69 -2.30
CA LEU A 117 27.66 19.93 -1.59
C LEU A 117 28.67 20.76 -2.39
N GLU A 118 28.37 22.04 -2.61
CA GLU A 118 29.35 22.97 -3.20
C GLU A 118 30.56 23.17 -2.28
N GLU A 119 31.74 23.48 -2.85
CA GLU A 119 33.01 23.67 -2.11
C GLU A 119 32.91 24.64 -0.92
N HIS A 120 31.99 25.61 -0.97
CA HIS A 120 31.78 26.60 0.07
C HIS A 120 30.77 26.16 1.15
N GLY A 121 30.22 24.93 1.05
CA GLY A 121 29.38 24.29 2.06
C GLY A 121 27.98 24.88 2.25
N LYS A 122 27.57 25.85 1.43
CA LYS A 122 26.32 26.60 1.64
C LYS A 122 25.12 26.04 0.90
N GLU A 123 25.35 25.31 -0.18
CA GLU A 123 24.29 24.87 -1.09
C GLU A 123 24.53 23.44 -1.59
N ILE A 124 23.43 22.70 -1.77
CA ILE A 124 23.43 21.40 -2.45
C ILE A 124 22.96 21.63 -3.90
N LYS A 125 23.76 21.17 -4.87
CA LYS A 125 23.38 21.15 -6.29
C LYS A 125 23.05 19.73 -6.73
N PRO A 126 21.92 19.50 -7.42
CA PRO A 126 21.65 18.22 -8.07
C PRO A 126 22.72 17.92 -9.13
N ILE A 127 23.42 16.78 -8.99
CA ILE A 127 24.45 16.31 -9.92
C ILE A 127 23.99 15.14 -10.79
N ALA A 128 22.94 14.43 -10.36
CA ALA A 128 22.27 13.41 -11.15
C ALA A 128 20.79 13.40 -10.78
N SER A 129 19.92 13.10 -11.75
CA SER A 129 18.49 12.95 -11.49
C SER A 129 17.83 12.11 -12.58
N PHE A 130 16.72 11.46 -12.23
CA PHE A 130 15.90 10.71 -13.17
C PHE A 130 14.46 10.60 -12.67
N GLY A 131 13.51 10.46 -13.60
CA GLY A 131 12.08 10.30 -13.30
C GLY A 131 11.24 11.53 -13.68
N SER A 132 9.99 11.56 -13.21
CA SER A 132 9.06 12.64 -13.49
C SER A 132 9.33 13.86 -12.61
N GLY A 133 9.36 15.06 -13.19
CA GLY A 133 9.53 16.31 -12.43
C GLY A 133 10.99 16.69 -12.17
N VAL A 134 11.95 16.04 -12.83
CA VAL A 134 13.36 16.44 -12.79
C VAL A 134 13.60 17.87 -13.30
N GLU A 135 12.65 18.42 -14.06
CA GLU A 135 12.64 19.82 -14.49
C GLU A 135 12.59 20.78 -13.31
N TYR A 136 11.91 20.42 -12.22
CA TYR A 136 11.86 21.21 -10.97
C TYR A 136 13.23 21.26 -10.28
N LEU A 137 14.11 20.29 -10.54
CA LEU A 137 15.46 20.25 -9.97
C LEU A 137 16.40 21.23 -10.69
N LYS A 138 16.05 21.72 -11.89
CA LYS A 138 16.86 22.71 -12.61
C LYS A 138 16.77 24.06 -11.89
N GLY A 139 17.78 24.36 -11.07
CA GLY A 139 17.86 25.58 -10.28
C GLY A 139 17.41 25.43 -8.81
N LEU A 140 17.14 24.19 -8.36
CA LEU A 140 16.88 23.92 -6.96
C LEU A 140 18.16 24.13 -6.14
N GLN A 141 18.24 25.23 -5.42
CA GLN A 141 19.27 25.50 -4.43
C GLN A 141 18.70 25.17 -3.06
N ILE A 142 19.24 24.12 -2.43
CA ILE A 142 18.89 23.78 -1.05
C ILE A 142 19.99 24.34 -0.16
N PRO A 143 19.71 25.39 0.64
CA PRO A 143 20.67 25.91 1.60
C PRO A 143 20.93 24.83 2.65
N VAL A 144 22.21 24.57 2.95
CA VAL A 144 22.58 23.72 4.09
C VAL A 144 22.52 24.59 5.34
N ALA A 145 21.30 24.87 5.81
CA ALA A 145 21.11 25.57 7.06
C ALA A 145 21.50 24.63 8.20
N ALA A 146 22.56 24.99 8.94
CA ALA A 146 22.79 24.46 10.27
C ALA A 146 21.65 24.95 11.18
N ASN A 147 20.62 24.12 11.32
CA ASN A 147 19.64 24.13 12.40
C ASN A 147 19.11 25.52 12.83
N GLU A 148 18.18 26.09 12.08
CA GLU A 148 17.24 27.06 12.66
C GLU A 148 15.79 26.65 12.33
N PRO A 149 14.91 26.55 13.36
CA PRO A 149 13.54 26.11 13.18
C PRO A 149 12.75 27.19 12.44
N ARG A 150 12.09 26.79 11.34
CA ARG A 150 11.08 27.64 10.69
C ARG A 150 9.91 27.80 11.66
N THR A 151 9.67 29.03 12.10
CA THR A 151 8.40 29.46 12.73
C THR A 151 7.43 29.93 11.66
#